data_AF-A0A3D9B2Z4-F1
#
_entry.id   AF-A0A3D9B2Z4-F1
#
_cell.length_a   1.000
_cell.length_b   1.000
_cell.length_c   1.000
_cell.angle_alpha   90.00
_cell.angle_beta   90.00
_cell.angle_gamma   90.00
#
_symmetry.space_group_name_H-M   'P 1'
#
loop_
_entity.id
_entity.type
_entity.pdbx_description
1 polymer ?
#
loop_
_entity_poly.entity_id
_entity_poly.type
_entity_poly.pdbx_seq_one_letter_code
_entity_poly.pdbx_strand_id
1 'polypeptide(L)'
;MSELISGQTYNDIERISAYINQPLSKFEKEQNMKPTDGAMKKFGLTTCVYNYQNFIVMMSEIEENGVIGDISFMPKRDINNSEKWYSICRQMDNNPEYIFEGSLIGSENREIHEEQLKFNSLIEKLRKFNDVSDFIYYVKYKKNSLHYQLSIVKEKMLIRVKTNPD
;
A
#
# COMPACT_ATOMS: atom_id res chain seq x y z
N MET A 1 25.37 13.66 5.93
CA MET A 1 23.98 14.03 5.58
C MET A 1 23.73 13.61 4.14
N SER A 2 23.02 12.50 3.92
CA SER A 2 22.31 12.25 2.68
C SER A 2 20.98 11.60 3.06
N GLU A 3 19.90 12.35 2.85
CA GLU A 3 18.52 11.90 3.04
C GLU A 3 18.21 10.81 2.01
N LEU A 4 18.47 9.56 2.37
CA LEU A 4 17.91 8.40 1.67
C LEU A 4 16.49 8.14 2.18
N ILE A 5 15.61 9.15 2.09
CA ILE A 5 14.18 8.95 2.28
C ILE A 5 13.70 8.21 1.02
N SER A 6 13.62 6.89 1.13
CA SER A 6 13.31 6.02 0.02
C SER A 6 11.86 5.54 0.16
N GLY A 7 11.02 5.77 -0.85
CA GLY A 7 9.60 5.36 -0.85
C GLY A 7 8.65 6.26 -0.03
N GLN A 8 7.41 5.79 0.11
CA GLN A 8 6.32 6.37 0.89
C GLN A 8 6.46 6.07 2.39
N THR A 9 5.98 6.98 3.24
CA THR A 9 5.93 6.80 4.70
C THR A 9 4.53 6.46 5.21
N TYR A 10 4.41 6.05 6.47
CA TYR A 10 3.11 5.90 7.16
C TYR A 10 2.27 7.18 7.08
N ASN A 11 2.89 8.35 7.31
CA ASN A 11 2.19 9.64 7.26
C ASN A 11 1.72 10.00 5.83
N ASP A 12 2.49 9.63 4.80
CA ASP A 12 2.04 9.80 3.41
C ASP A 12 0.79 8.97 3.13
N ILE A 13 0.78 7.71 3.60
CA ILE A 13 -0.35 6.80 3.42
C ILE A 13 -1.58 7.35 4.13
N GLU A 14 -1.45 7.75 5.40
CA GLU A 14 -2.55 8.35 6.17
C GLU A 14 -3.11 9.58 5.47
N ARG A 15 -2.24 10.56 5.17
CA ARG A 15 -2.62 11.83 4.57
C ARG A 15 -3.31 11.67 3.22
N ILE A 16 -2.79 10.77 2.37
CA ILE A 16 -3.31 10.56 1.02
C ILE A 16 -4.55 9.67 1.04
N SER A 17 -4.63 8.68 1.94
CA SER A 17 -5.82 7.83 2.10
C SER A 17 -7.06 8.60 2.54
N ALA A 18 -6.90 9.77 3.17
CA ALA A 18 -8.01 10.66 3.52
C ALA A 18 -8.80 11.20 2.30
N TYR A 19 -8.27 11.03 1.08
CA TYR A 19 -8.98 11.40 -0.15
C TYR A 19 -9.90 10.29 -0.69
N ILE A 20 -9.92 9.10 -0.08
CA ILE A 20 -10.97 8.11 -0.38
C ILE A 20 -12.36 8.75 -0.17
N ASN A 21 -13.31 8.44 -1.05
CA ASN A 21 -14.64 9.03 -1.14
C ASN A 21 -14.65 10.54 -1.47
N GLN A 22 -13.54 11.09 -1.97
CA GLN A 22 -13.49 12.44 -2.52
C GLN A 22 -13.33 12.39 -4.04
N PRO A 23 -13.76 13.43 -4.78
CA PRO A 23 -13.44 13.54 -6.20
C PRO A 23 -11.94 13.71 -6.45
N LEU A 24 -11.42 13.14 -7.54
CA LEU A 24 -10.02 13.31 -7.98
C LEU A 24 -9.62 14.79 -8.10
N SER A 25 -10.53 15.63 -8.59
CA SER A 25 -10.31 17.08 -8.75
C SER A 25 -10.02 17.81 -7.43
N LYS A 26 -10.54 17.31 -6.31
CA LYS A 26 -10.26 17.87 -4.97
C LYS A 26 -8.82 17.59 -4.58
N PHE A 27 -8.36 16.35 -4.75
CA PHE A 27 -6.97 15.97 -4.52
C PHE A 27 -6.01 16.80 -5.37
N GLU A 28 -6.26 16.91 -6.67
CA GLU A 28 -5.42 17.66 -7.61
C GLU A 28 -5.29 19.14 -7.21
N LYS A 29 -6.41 19.76 -6.81
CA LYS A 29 -6.44 21.15 -6.36
C LYS A 29 -5.68 21.35 -5.05
N GLU A 30 -5.92 20.51 -4.04
CA GLU A 30 -5.34 20.69 -2.71
C GLU A 30 -3.85 20.29 -2.66
N GLN A 31 -3.44 19.31 -3.46
CA GLN A 31 -2.03 18.89 -3.56
C GLN A 31 -1.25 19.69 -4.61
N ASN A 32 -1.93 20.52 -5.42
CA ASN A 32 -1.35 21.22 -6.56
C ASN A 32 -0.61 20.25 -7.50
N MET A 33 -1.25 19.12 -7.80
CA MET A 33 -0.70 18.05 -8.65
C MET A 33 -1.59 17.80 -9.85
N LYS A 34 -0.98 17.34 -10.93
CA LYS A 34 -1.68 16.84 -12.12
C LYS A 34 -1.29 15.38 -12.37
N PRO A 35 -2.16 14.58 -13.01
CA PRO A 35 -1.81 13.23 -13.43
C PRO A 35 -0.62 13.28 -14.40
N THR A 36 0.31 12.33 -14.28
CA THR A 36 1.53 12.29 -15.11
C THR A 36 1.21 11.96 -16.57
N ASP A 37 0.36 10.96 -16.79
CA ASP A 37 0.00 10.46 -18.13
C ASP A 37 -1.46 10.79 -18.50
N GLY A 38 -2.00 11.85 -17.88
CA GLY A 38 -3.43 12.13 -17.92
C GLY A 38 -4.26 11.10 -17.15
N ALA A 39 -5.57 11.14 -17.36
CA ALA A 39 -6.53 10.24 -16.74
C ALA A 39 -6.81 9.07 -17.69
N MET A 40 -6.52 7.85 -17.25
CA MET A 40 -6.90 6.63 -17.97
C MET A 40 -8.37 6.34 -17.69
N LYS A 41 -9.17 6.09 -18.73
CA LYS A 41 -10.57 5.69 -18.59
C LYS A 41 -10.78 4.28 -19.10
N LYS A 42 -11.40 3.43 -18.29
CA LYS A 42 -11.78 2.07 -18.67
C LYS A 42 -13.17 1.76 -18.11
N PHE A 43 -14.11 1.42 -18.99
CA PHE A 43 -15.51 1.16 -18.62
C PHE A 43 -16.12 2.29 -17.75
N GLY A 44 -15.98 3.55 -18.17
CA GLY A 44 -16.50 4.70 -17.43
C GLY A 44 -15.67 5.11 -16.21
N LEU A 45 -14.87 4.20 -15.63
CA LEU A 45 -14.04 4.45 -14.45
C LEU A 45 -12.74 5.16 -14.80
N THR A 46 -12.40 6.16 -13.99
CA THR A 46 -11.19 6.96 -14.12
C THR A 46 -10.08 6.45 -13.22
N THR A 47 -8.86 6.38 -13.74
CA THR A 47 -7.63 6.12 -12.97
C THR A 47 -6.58 7.17 -13.31
N CYS A 48 -5.99 7.76 -12.27
CA CYS A 48 -4.94 8.76 -12.40
C CYS A 48 -3.66 8.29 -11.70
N VAL A 49 -2.52 8.64 -12.28
CA VAL A 49 -1.19 8.35 -11.73
C VAL A 49 -0.48 9.65 -11.37
N TYR A 50 -0.09 9.78 -10.12
CA TYR A 50 0.58 10.94 -9.56
C TYR A 50 2.01 10.58 -9.14
N ASN A 51 2.97 11.36 -9.65
CA ASN A 51 4.40 11.13 -9.41
C ASN A 51 4.90 12.00 -8.26
N TYR A 52 5.19 11.38 -7.12
CA TYR A 52 5.96 12.02 -6.04
C TYR A 52 7.45 11.82 -6.26
N GLN A 53 8.29 12.51 -5.48
CA GLN A 53 9.75 12.40 -5.60
C GLN A 53 10.23 10.94 -5.46
N ASN A 54 9.71 10.21 -4.47
CA ASN A 54 10.24 8.90 -4.06
C ASN A 54 9.28 7.72 -4.30
N PHE A 55 8.03 8.00 -4.66
CA PHE A 55 6.99 6.99 -4.89
C PHE A 55 5.98 7.48 -5.92
N ILE A 56 5.10 6.57 -6.32
CA ILE A 56 3.99 6.79 -7.23
C ILE A 56 2.71 6.51 -6.46
N VAL A 57 1.69 7.32 -6.71
CA VAL A 57 0.34 7.11 -6.22
C VAL A 57 -0.58 6.90 -7.41
N MET A 58 -1.29 5.79 -7.42
CA MET A 58 -2.38 5.54 -8.35
C MET A 58 -3.69 5.71 -7.60
N MET A 59 -4.62 6.47 -8.16
CA MET A 59 -5.95 6.67 -7.60
C MET A 59 -6.99 6.27 -8.63
N SER A 60 -7.96 5.47 -8.22
CA SER A 60 -9.00 4.95 -9.11
C SER A 60 -10.39 5.14 -8.52
N GLU A 61 -11.32 5.48 -9.41
CA GLU A 61 -12.74 5.23 -9.22
C GLU A 61 -12.98 3.72 -9.31
N ILE A 62 -13.76 3.17 -8.38
CA ILE A 62 -14.17 1.75 -8.41
C ILE A 62 -15.65 1.56 -8.75
N GLU A 63 -16.39 2.67 -8.77
CA GLU A 63 -17.81 2.77 -9.11
C GLU A 63 -18.03 4.04 -9.95
N GLU A 64 -19.11 4.09 -10.73
CA GLU A 64 -19.48 5.27 -11.54
C GLU A 64 -20.12 6.40 -10.70
N ASN A 65 -19.59 6.65 -9.50
CA ASN A 65 -20.04 7.68 -8.58
C ASN A 65 -19.11 8.92 -8.56
N GLY A 66 -18.01 8.88 -9.34
CA GLY A 66 -17.09 10.01 -9.52
C GLY A 66 -16.17 10.29 -8.32
N VAL A 67 -16.04 9.34 -7.38
CA VAL A 67 -15.15 9.47 -6.22
C VAL A 67 -14.07 8.39 -6.19
N ILE A 68 -12.95 8.72 -5.53
CA ILE A 68 -11.83 7.79 -5.36
C ILE A 68 -12.26 6.64 -4.44
N GLY A 69 -12.18 5.41 -4.93
CA GLY A 69 -12.45 4.20 -4.15
C GLY A 69 -11.23 3.34 -3.87
N ASP A 70 -10.15 3.55 -4.63
CA ASP A 70 -8.87 2.83 -4.48
C ASP A 70 -7.70 3.79 -4.58
N ILE A 71 -6.73 3.62 -3.67
CA ILE A 71 -5.44 4.30 -3.72
C ILE A 71 -4.33 3.27 -3.55
N SER A 72 -3.40 3.24 -4.49
CA SER A 72 -2.25 2.35 -4.49
C SER A 72 -0.94 3.15 -4.46
N PHE A 73 -0.01 2.74 -3.60
CA PHE A 73 1.31 3.36 -3.40
C PHE A 73 2.41 2.39 -3.84
N MET A 74 3.33 2.87 -4.66
CA MET A 74 4.46 2.09 -5.17
C MET A 74 5.76 2.91 -5.04
N PRO A 75 6.82 2.38 -4.41
CA PRO A 75 8.10 3.08 -4.39
C PRO A 75 8.68 3.14 -5.80
N LYS A 76 9.39 4.22 -6.14
CA LYS A 76 10.08 4.35 -7.44
C LYS A 76 11.35 3.52 -7.53
N ARG A 77 11.88 3.08 -6.38
CA ARG A 77 13.13 2.31 -6.27
C ARG A 77 12.92 1.18 -5.28
N ASP A 78 13.35 -0.01 -5.67
CA ASP A 78 13.26 -1.23 -4.86
C ASP A 78 14.42 -1.35 -3.87
N ILE A 79 14.61 -0.31 -3.05
CA ILE A 79 15.67 -0.27 -2.04
C ILE A 79 15.03 -0.43 -0.66
N ASN A 80 15.44 -1.45 0.10
CA ASN A 80 14.98 -1.70 1.47
C ASN A 80 13.45 -1.79 1.61
N ASN A 81 12.76 -2.32 0.60
CA ASN A 81 11.30 -2.42 0.58
C ASN A 81 10.76 -3.24 1.77
N SER A 82 11.40 -4.36 2.12
CA SER A 82 11.02 -5.20 3.27
C SER A 82 11.10 -4.45 4.60
N GLU A 83 12.16 -3.68 4.82
CA GLU A 83 12.34 -2.88 6.05
C GLU A 83 11.34 -1.72 6.15
N LYS A 84 11.04 -1.07 5.03
CA LYS A 84 10.00 -0.02 4.99
C LYS A 84 8.63 -0.59 5.25
N TRP A 85 8.31 -1.70 4.58
CA TRP A 85 7.08 -2.44 4.80
C TRP A 85 6.93 -2.77 6.27
N TYR A 86 7.96 -3.34 6.90
CA TYR A 86 7.95 -3.64 8.32
C TYR A 86 7.75 -2.38 9.19
N SER A 87 8.45 -1.28 8.88
CA SER A 87 8.32 -0.01 9.59
C SER A 87 6.92 0.58 9.53
N ILE A 88 6.26 0.54 8.37
CA ILE A 88 4.88 1.02 8.21
C ILE A 88 3.90 0.09 8.93
N CYS A 89 4.05 -1.23 8.76
CA CYS A 89 3.20 -2.20 9.44
C CYS A 89 3.29 -2.06 10.96
N ARG A 90 4.49 -1.86 11.50
CA ARG A 90 4.71 -1.63 12.94
C ARG A 90 4.03 -0.35 13.43
N GLN A 91 4.03 0.72 12.64
CA GLN A 91 3.32 1.95 12.99
C GLN A 91 1.81 1.75 13.00
N MET A 92 1.26 0.98 12.06
CA MET A 92 -0.15 0.60 12.05
C MET A 92 -0.52 -0.31 13.23
N ASP A 93 0.28 -1.35 13.51
CA ASP A 93 0.06 -2.28 14.63
C ASP A 93 0.11 -1.60 16.01
N ASN A 94 0.90 -0.53 16.14
CA ASN A 94 0.98 0.28 17.36
C ASN A 94 -0.13 1.36 17.46
N ASN A 95 -0.94 1.56 16.42
CA ASN A 95 -2.01 2.54 16.43
C ASN A 95 -3.36 1.85 16.71
N PRO A 96 -4.05 2.17 17.84
CA PRO A 96 -5.29 1.49 18.23
C PRO A 96 -6.48 1.75 17.29
N GLU A 97 -6.40 2.72 16.38
CA GLU A 97 -7.43 2.93 15.34
C GLU A 97 -7.38 1.89 14.22
N TYR A 98 -6.26 1.16 14.12
CA TYR A 98 -6.06 0.09 13.15
C TYR A 98 -6.36 -1.26 13.78
N ILE A 99 -7.25 -2.02 13.15
CA ILE A 99 -7.62 -3.38 13.51
C ILE A 99 -6.92 -4.33 12.54
N PHE A 100 -6.10 -5.24 13.06
CA PHE A 100 -5.49 -6.29 12.25
C PHE A 100 -6.56 -7.26 11.72
N GLU A 101 -6.60 -7.47 10.40
CA GLU A 101 -7.57 -8.38 9.76
C GLU A 101 -6.96 -9.71 9.34
N GLY A 102 -5.66 -9.77 9.10
CA GLY A 102 -4.99 -11.00 8.70
C GLY A 102 -3.66 -10.75 7.98
N SER A 103 -2.97 -11.84 7.66
CA SER A 103 -1.73 -11.78 6.91
C SER A 103 -1.52 -13.07 6.11
N LEU A 104 -0.56 -13.03 5.19
CA LEU A 104 -0.15 -14.19 4.39
C LEU A 104 1.36 -14.17 4.19
N ILE A 105 1.94 -15.36 4.10
CA ILE A 105 3.29 -15.60 3.59
C ILE A 105 3.25 -16.78 2.62
N GLY A 106 3.93 -16.64 1.49
CA GLY A 106 4.03 -17.67 0.47
C GLY A 106 5.36 -17.63 -0.28
N SER A 107 5.82 -18.80 -0.71
CA SER A 107 6.91 -18.98 -1.66
C SER A 107 6.66 -20.26 -2.44
N GLU A 108 6.57 -20.15 -3.77
CA GLU A 108 6.44 -21.32 -4.66
C GLU A 108 7.68 -22.21 -4.61
N ASN A 109 8.88 -21.62 -4.51
CA ASN A 109 10.15 -22.34 -4.51
C ASN A 109 10.39 -23.15 -3.22
N ARG A 110 9.69 -22.81 -2.14
CA ARG A 110 9.89 -23.41 -0.81
C ARG A 110 8.66 -24.13 -0.28
N GLU A 111 7.62 -24.25 -1.11
CA GLU A 111 6.33 -24.86 -0.74
C GLU A 111 5.71 -24.25 0.53
N ILE A 112 5.91 -22.94 0.73
CA ILE A 112 5.34 -22.20 1.86
C ILE A 112 4.04 -21.57 1.39
N HIS A 113 2.97 -21.81 2.14
CA HIS A 113 1.71 -21.09 1.98
C HIS A 113 0.96 -21.08 3.31
N GLU A 114 1.01 -19.96 4.02
CA GLU A 114 0.36 -19.79 5.31
C GLU A 114 -0.42 -18.49 5.36
N GLU A 115 -1.62 -18.55 5.93
CA GLU A 115 -2.56 -17.44 6.03
C GLU A 115 -2.98 -17.20 7.49
N GLN A 116 -3.57 -16.03 7.76
CA GLN A 116 -4.14 -15.64 9.05
C GLN A 116 -3.13 -15.66 10.22
N LEU A 117 -1.83 -15.54 9.92
CA LEU A 117 -0.80 -15.38 10.95
C LEU A 117 -0.99 -14.04 11.66
N LYS A 118 -0.70 -13.99 12.97
CA LYS A 118 -0.53 -12.71 13.67
C LYS A 118 0.71 -11.99 13.13
N PHE A 119 0.71 -10.66 13.18
CA PHE A 119 1.83 -9.85 12.70
C PHE A 119 3.19 -10.32 13.24
N ASN A 120 3.34 -10.46 14.57
CA ASN A 120 4.60 -10.93 15.16
C ASN A 120 5.03 -12.33 14.69
N SER A 121 4.08 -13.25 14.51
CA SER A 121 4.37 -14.60 14.01
C SER A 121 4.84 -14.59 12.55
N LEU A 122 4.28 -13.72 11.72
CA LEU A 122 4.75 -13.49 10.35
C LEU A 122 6.20 -12.96 10.36
N ILE A 123 6.49 -11.96 11.19
CA ILE A 123 7.85 -11.38 11.28
C ILE A 123 8.87 -12.41 11.75
N GLU A 124 8.53 -13.22 12.75
CA GLU A 124 9.39 -14.31 13.21
C GLU A 124 9.71 -15.31 12.10
N LYS A 125 8.73 -15.65 11.25
CA LYS A 125 8.95 -16.52 10.10
C LYS A 125 9.86 -15.88 9.06
N LEU A 126 9.59 -14.64 8.66
CA LEU A 126 10.42 -13.93 7.68
C LEU A 126 11.89 -13.85 8.12
N ARG A 127 12.14 -13.60 9.42
CA ARG A 127 13.51 -13.54 9.98
C ARG A 127 14.24 -14.88 10.04
N LYS A 128 13.53 -16.01 9.98
CA LYS A 128 14.17 -17.34 9.92
C LYS A 128 14.78 -17.62 8.55
N PHE A 129 14.40 -16.86 7.52
CA PHE A 129 14.94 -16.99 6.18
C PHE A 129 16.03 -15.94 5.95
N ASN A 130 17.20 -16.38 5.48
CA ASN A 130 18.31 -15.49 5.13
C ASN A 130 18.01 -14.64 3.88
N ASP A 131 17.17 -15.18 2.99
CA ASP A 131 16.72 -14.54 1.77
C ASP A 131 15.20 -14.72 1.64
N VAL A 132 14.51 -13.62 1.40
CA VAL A 132 13.05 -13.53 1.19
C VAL A 132 12.72 -12.96 -0.20
N SER A 133 13.69 -12.91 -1.10
CA SER A 133 13.55 -12.33 -2.45
C SER A 133 12.49 -13.04 -3.30
N ASP A 134 12.25 -14.33 -3.06
CA ASP A 134 11.24 -15.14 -3.75
C ASP A 134 9.86 -15.12 -3.07
N PHE A 135 9.72 -14.42 -1.93
CA PHE A 135 8.52 -14.49 -1.13
C PHE A 135 7.45 -13.52 -1.63
N ILE A 136 6.21 -13.91 -1.37
CA ILE A 136 5.03 -13.06 -1.38
C ILE A 136 4.52 -13.01 0.05
N TYR A 137 4.37 -11.82 0.61
CA TYR A 137 3.78 -11.67 1.92
C TYR A 137 2.99 -10.37 2.02
N TYR A 138 1.93 -10.38 2.81
CA TYR A 138 1.15 -9.19 3.08
C TYR A 138 0.57 -9.18 4.48
N VAL A 139 0.19 -8.01 4.94
CA VAL A 139 -0.66 -7.81 6.11
C VAL A 139 -1.86 -6.95 5.71
N LYS A 140 -3.01 -7.23 6.32
CA LYS A 140 -4.26 -6.50 6.15
C LYS A 140 -4.64 -5.84 7.47
N TYR A 141 -4.99 -4.55 7.40
CA TYR A 141 -5.56 -3.80 8.51
C TYR A 141 -6.83 -3.10 8.07
N LYS A 142 -7.71 -2.81 9.02
CA LYS A 142 -8.89 -1.97 8.85
C LYS A 142 -8.83 -0.77 9.78
N LYS A 143 -9.16 0.40 9.25
CA LYS A 143 -9.39 1.61 10.04
C LYS A 143 -10.64 2.31 9.51
N ASN A 144 -11.64 2.52 10.37
CA ASN A 144 -12.97 2.97 9.95
C ASN A 144 -13.55 2.08 8.85
N SER A 145 -13.97 2.66 7.71
CA SER A 145 -14.44 1.96 6.52
C SER A 145 -13.35 1.67 5.50
N LEU A 146 -12.07 1.86 5.84
CA LEU A 146 -10.95 1.68 4.92
C LEU A 146 -10.17 0.41 5.25
N HIS A 147 -9.85 -0.33 4.21
CA HIS A 147 -9.04 -1.54 4.25
C HIS A 147 -7.68 -1.27 3.63
N TYR A 148 -6.63 -1.61 4.36
CA TYR A 148 -5.23 -1.40 4.02
C TYR A 148 -4.58 -2.76 3.80
N GLN A 149 -3.97 -2.96 2.64
CA GLN A 149 -3.15 -4.14 2.37
C GLN A 149 -1.74 -3.71 2.03
N LEU A 150 -0.78 -4.13 2.85
CA LEU A 150 0.64 -3.84 2.65
C LEU A 150 1.29 -5.12 2.18
N SER A 151 1.79 -5.12 0.96
CA SER A 151 2.29 -6.33 0.27
C SER A 151 3.74 -6.16 -0.15
N ILE A 152 4.47 -7.27 -0.09
CA ILE A 152 5.73 -7.48 -0.79
C ILE A 152 5.55 -8.67 -1.73
N VAL A 153 5.87 -8.47 -3.00
CA VAL A 153 5.81 -9.49 -4.05
C VAL A 153 7.16 -9.49 -4.75
N LYS A 154 7.98 -10.52 -4.53
CA LYS A 154 9.32 -10.63 -5.13
C LYS A 154 10.13 -9.34 -4.96
N GLU A 155 10.33 -8.93 -3.71
CA GLU A 155 10.99 -7.68 -3.28
C GLU A 155 10.27 -6.37 -3.61
N LYS A 156 9.24 -6.38 -4.46
CA LYS A 156 8.48 -5.17 -4.82
C LYS A 156 7.41 -4.88 -3.78
N MET A 157 7.39 -3.64 -3.32
CA MET A 157 6.39 -3.18 -2.36
C MET A 157 5.17 -2.58 -3.05
N LEU A 158 3.98 -2.96 -2.60
CA LEU A 158 2.72 -2.34 -2.98
C LEU A 158 1.87 -2.15 -1.73
N ILE A 159 1.37 -0.93 -1.52
CA ILE A 159 0.38 -0.65 -0.48
C ILE A 159 -0.91 -0.25 -1.18
N ARG A 160 -2.02 -0.85 -0.79
CA ARG A 160 -3.34 -0.57 -1.36
C ARG A 160 -4.31 -0.19 -0.24
N VAL A 161 -5.09 0.86 -0.47
CA VAL A 161 -6.11 1.36 0.45
C VAL A 161 -7.43 1.50 -0.30
N LYS A 162 -8.51 0.95 0.23
CA LYS A 162 -9.81 0.92 -0.45
C LYS A 162 -10.99 0.82 0.52
N THR A 163 -12.19 1.11 0.04
CA THR A 163 -13.44 1.07 0.83
C THR A 163 -14.01 -0.34 1.03
N ASN A 164 -13.74 -1.28 0.12
CA ASN A 164 -14.25 -2.65 0.19
C ASN A 164 -13.10 -3.67 0.14
N PRO A 165 -13.04 -4.66 1.06
CA PRO A 165 -12.04 -5.73 0.99
C PRO A 165 -12.29 -6.62 -0.25
N ASP A 166 -11.21 -7.18 -0.82
CA ASP A 166 -11.26 -8.15 -1.94
C ASP A 166 -11.23 -9.53 -1.31
#